data_AF-A0A287DBA3-F1
#
_entry.id   AF-A0A287DBA3-F1
#
_cell.length_a   1.000
_cell.length_b   1.000
_cell.length_c   1.000
_cell.angle_alpha   90.00
_cell.angle_beta   90.00
_cell.angle_gamma   90.00
#
_symmetry.space_group_name_H-M   'P 1'
#
loop_
_entity.id
_entity.type
_entity.pdbx_description
1 polymer ?
#
loop_
_entity_poly.entity_id
_entity_poly.type
_entity_poly.pdbx_seq_one_letter_code
_entity_poly.pdbx_strand_id
1 'polypeptide(L)'
;MRSPGQADCVVAIGRPLGEVVTLQVLESTLNCSAGEKLLLWGRFMWRKLCGKLSGLTFSSRTNILVAKLHLVWPGSGVLLGYRSQPAPGTFYRECDIQLFGPQGEIVSPLLSSAMTGAGGCRVFISVAPQARIAIHALVTHMGPRTKGTNASYVSIRDAHSLRTTTFHGQQALYWESEGSEAEVEFSQGFLEAHASLQGQYWTLNPRMPEEPGA
;
A
#
# COMPACT_ATOMS: atom_id res chain seq x y z
N MET A 1 -8.97 29.49 -16.82
CA MET A 1 -8.57 28.52 -17.86
C MET A 1 -7.23 27.90 -17.44
N ARG A 2 -7.23 26.65 -16.96
CA ARG A 2 -5.98 25.94 -16.57
C ARG A 2 -5.32 25.40 -17.85
N SER A 3 -4.07 25.77 -18.11
CA SER A 3 -3.31 25.25 -19.26
C SER A 3 -3.13 23.73 -19.15
N PRO A 4 -3.12 22.99 -20.27
CA PRO A 4 -3.03 21.53 -20.32
C PRO A 4 -1.59 20.99 -20.12
N GLY A 5 -0.82 21.56 -19.18
CA GLY A 5 0.63 21.30 -19.04
C GLY A 5 1.11 20.85 -17.66
N GLN A 6 0.22 20.70 -16.66
CA GLN A 6 0.62 20.26 -15.32
C GLN A 6 0.76 18.73 -15.28
N ALA A 7 1.88 18.21 -15.77
CA ALA A 7 2.22 16.79 -15.68
C ALA A 7 2.78 16.48 -14.28
N ASP A 8 1.89 16.34 -13.30
CA ASP A 8 2.24 15.78 -12.00
C ASP A 8 2.49 14.27 -12.16
N CYS A 9 3.76 13.88 -12.30
CA CYS A 9 4.14 12.48 -12.37
C CYS A 9 4.23 11.90 -10.95
N VAL A 10 3.62 10.74 -10.71
CA VAL A 10 3.66 10.06 -9.41
C VAL A 10 4.01 8.60 -9.61
N VAL A 11 5.00 8.11 -8.86
CA VAL A 11 5.45 6.71 -8.89
C VAL A 11 5.53 6.16 -7.47
N ALA A 12 5.13 4.91 -7.28
CA ALA A 12 5.38 4.15 -6.06
C ALA A 12 6.46 3.11 -6.31
N ILE A 13 7.41 3.01 -5.38
CA ILE A 13 8.47 2.01 -5.37
C ILE A 13 8.14 1.06 -4.22
N GLY A 14 7.75 -0.17 -4.56
CA GLY A 14 7.46 -1.24 -3.62
C GLY A 14 8.58 -2.27 -3.54
N ARG A 15 8.88 -2.75 -2.34
CA ARG A 15 9.85 -3.80 -2.03
C ARG A 15 9.23 -4.91 -1.18
N PRO A 16 9.86 -6.10 -1.12
CA PRO A 16 9.47 -7.14 -0.17
C PRO A 16 9.33 -6.65 1.27
N LEU A 17 8.49 -7.33 2.05
CA LEU A 17 8.37 -7.09 3.49
C LEU A 17 9.72 -7.33 4.18
N GLY A 18 9.99 -6.55 5.22
CA GLY A 18 11.27 -6.59 5.92
C GLY A 18 12.40 -5.83 5.22
N GLU A 19 12.15 -5.21 4.07
CA GLU A 19 13.07 -4.27 3.42
C GLU A 19 12.60 -2.81 3.58
N VAL A 20 13.53 -1.88 3.48
CA VAL A 20 13.30 -0.45 3.27
C VAL A 20 13.86 -0.02 1.91
N VAL A 21 13.29 1.05 1.37
CA VAL A 21 13.71 1.65 0.10
C VAL A 21 14.71 2.76 0.38
N THR A 22 15.93 2.61 -0.15
CA THR A 22 16.90 3.69 -0.19
C THR A 22 16.89 4.31 -1.59
N LEU A 23 16.55 5.58 -1.67
CA LEU A 23 16.49 6.38 -2.89
C LEU A 23 17.65 7.37 -2.94
N GLN A 24 18.33 7.43 -4.07
CA GLN A 24 19.40 8.37 -4.36
C GLN A 24 19.00 9.25 -5.53
N VAL A 25 19.16 10.57 -5.39
CA VAL A 25 19.01 11.50 -6.51
C VAL A 25 20.35 11.54 -7.25
N LEU A 26 20.39 10.94 -8.43
CA LEU A 26 21.58 10.92 -9.27
C LEU A 26 21.76 12.27 -9.97
N GLU A 27 20.68 12.78 -10.56
CA GLU A 27 20.67 14.05 -11.27
C GLU A 27 19.37 14.82 -11.01
N SER A 28 19.42 16.14 -11.07
CA SER A 28 18.27 17.02 -10.90
C SER A 28 18.48 18.35 -11.61
N THR A 29 17.50 18.76 -12.40
CA THR A 29 17.48 20.06 -13.10
C THR A 29 16.33 20.96 -12.65
N LEU A 30 15.70 20.65 -11.50
CA LEU A 30 14.52 21.35 -11.00
C LEU A 30 14.77 22.84 -10.73
N ASN A 31 13.87 23.68 -11.22
CA ASN A 31 13.83 25.11 -10.96
C ASN A 31 12.89 25.47 -9.81
N CYS A 32 13.45 25.63 -8.61
CA CYS A 32 12.68 25.94 -7.40
C CYS A 32 11.97 27.29 -7.46
N SER A 33 12.58 28.29 -8.12
CA SER A 33 12.01 29.62 -8.26
C SER A 33 10.79 29.60 -9.18
N ALA A 34 10.75 28.67 -10.15
CA ALA A 34 9.58 28.41 -10.97
C ALA A 34 8.50 27.57 -10.24
N GLY A 35 8.79 27.04 -9.04
CA GLY A 35 7.86 26.24 -8.25
C GLY A 35 7.99 24.72 -8.44
N GLU A 36 8.95 24.25 -9.23
CA GLU A 36 9.22 22.83 -9.44
C GLU A 36 9.72 22.18 -8.16
N LYS A 37 9.32 20.93 -7.91
CA LYS A 37 9.64 20.23 -6.65
C LYS A 37 9.49 18.72 -6.78
N LEU A 38 10.31 18.00 -6.01
CA LEU A 38 10.16 16.57 -5.76
C LEU A 38 9.54 16.37 -4.38
N LEU A 39 8.47 15.60 -4.31
CA LEU A 39 7.80 15.19 -3.08
C LEU A 39 8.07 13.70 -2.88
N LEU A 40 8.56 13.33 -1.70
CA LEU A 40 8.76 11.95 -1.29
C LEU A 40 7.90 11.67 -0.07
N TRP A 41 7.19 10.55 -0.03
CA TRP A 41 6.46 10.15 1.18
C TRP A 41 6.31 8.64 1.31
N GLY A 42 6.06 8.21 2.53
CA GLY A 42 5.61 6.88 2.89
C GLY A 42 4.77 6.97 4.17
N ARG A 43 4.35 5.84 4.73
CA ARG A 43 3.41 5.78 5.87
C ARG A 43 3.82 6.66 7.07
N PHE A 44 5.12 6.79 7.33
CA PHE A 44 5.65 7.47 8.52
C PHE A 44 6.56 8.66 8.22
N MET A 45 6.61 9.10 6.96
CA MET A 45 7.50 10.18 6.57
C MET A 45 6.98 10.90 5.33
N TRP A 46 7.27 12.19 5.26
CA TRP A 46 7.11 12.96 4.03
C TRP A 46 8.23 14.01 3.96
N ARG A 47 8.65 14.34 2.74
CA ARG A 47 9.66 15.36 2.46
C ARG A 47 9.32 16.07 1.16
N LYS A 48 9.41 17.39 1.19
CA LYS A 48 9.44 18.25 0.00
C LYS A 48 10.88 18.65 -0.25
N LEU A 49 11.35 18.44 -1.48
CA LEU A 49 12.71 18.64 -1.89
C LEU A 49 12.76 19.58 -3.08
N CYS A 50 13.66 20.57 -3.00
CA CYS A 50 14.10 21.36 -4.13
C CYS A 50 15.48 21.95 -3.82
N GLY A 51 16.25 22.27 -4.86
CA GLY A 51 17.53 22.96 -4.77
C GLY A 51 18.66 22.04 -5.20
N LYS A 52 19.75 21.99 -4.41
CA LYS A 52 20.87 21.08 -4.67
C LYS A 52 20.51 19.66 -4.26
N LEU A 53 19.86 18.93 -5.18
CA LEU A 53 19.37 17.57 -4.93
C LEU A 53 20.35 16.46 -5.33
N SER A 54 21.18 16.69 -6.36
CA SER A 54 22.12 15.66 -6.84
C SER A 54 23.06 15.18 -5.73
N GLY A 55 23.15 13.86 -5.55
CA GLY A 55 23.90 13.19 -4.49
C GLY A 55 23.12 12.96 -3.19
N LEU A 56 21.93 13.54 -3.02
CA LEU A 56 21.13 13.29 -1.81
C LEU A 56 20.61 11.86 -1.77
N THR A 57 20.64 11.28 -0.58
CA THR A 57 20.13 9.94 -0.30
C THR A 57 19.03 10.01 0.76
N PHE A 58 17.96 9.26 0.54
CA PHE A 58 16.82 9.15 1.43
C PHE A 58 16.52 7.68 1.69
N SER A 59 16.20 7.33 2.92
CA SER A 59 15.68 6.00 3.26
C SER A 59 14.24 6.11 3.73
N SER A 60 13.37 5.25 3.21
CA SER A 60 12.04 5.05 3.76
C SER A 60 12.10 4.34 5.12
N ARG A 61 10.97 4.32 5.82
CA ARG A 61 10.77 3.57 7.06
C ARG A 61 10.03 2.24 6.85
N THR A 62 9.49 2.05 5.66
CA THR A 62 8.70 0.88 5.23
C THR A 62 9.19 0.42 3.87
N ASN A 63 8.67 -0.70 3.41
CA ASN A 63 8.98 -1.29 2.10
C ASN A 63 8.39 -0.51 0.91
N ILE A 64 7.73 0.62 1.14
CA ILE A 64 7.10 1.44 0.09
C ILE A 64 7.55 2.90 0.22
N LEU A 65 7.93 3.49 -0.90
CA LEU A 65 8.24 4.91 -1.03
C LEU A 65 7.54 5.47 -2.27
N VAL A 66 6.82 6.57 -2.11
CA VAL A 66 6.15 7.26 -3.21
C VAL A 66 6.92 8.54 -3.54
N ALA A 67 7.14 8.77 -4.83
CA ALA A 67 7.78 9.96 -5.37
C ALA A 67 6.82 10.68 -6.33
N LYS A 68 6.55 11.96 -6.09
CA LYS A 68 5.81 12.85 -6.98
C LYS A 68 6.71 13.96 -7.48
N LEU A 69 6.82 14.06 -8.78
CA LEU A 69 7.48 15.14 -9.46
C LEU A 69 6.42 16.15 -9.91
N HIS A 70 6.60 17.40 -9.48
CA HIS A 70 5.82 18.53 -9.95
C HIS A 70 6.70 19.42 -10.82
N LEU A 71 6.36 19.51 -12.11
CA LEU A 71 7.04 20.34 -13.09
C LEU A 71 6.11 21.46 -13.54
N VAL A 72 6.72 22.59 -13.91
CA VAL A 72 6.01 23.73 -14.50
C VAL A 72 6.30 23.81 -15.99
N TRP A 73 7.52 23.45 -16.41
CA TRP A 73 7.93 23.46 -17.81
C TRP A 73 8.48 22.09 -18.26
N PRO A 74 8.17 21.65 -19.49
CA PRO A 74 8.80 20.45 -20.06
C PRO A 74 10.30 20.70 -20.26
N GLY A 75 11.15 19.75 -19.83
CA GLY A 75 12.62 19.81 -19.98
C GLY A 75 13.39 19.72 -18.66
N SER A 76 12.74 20.02 -17.54
CA SER A 76 13.26 19.74 -16.20
C SER A 76 12.96 18.29 -15.78
N GLY A 77 13.77 17.72 -14.90
CA GLY A 77 13.56 16.36 -14.41
C GLY A 77 14.48 15.97 -13.27
N VAL A 78 14.29 14.73 -12.82
CA VAL A 78 15.14 14.07 -11.83
C VAL A 78 15.46 12.66 -12.29
N LEU A 79 16.69 12.23 -12.06
CA LEU A 79 17.10 10.84 -12.22
C LEU A 79 17.24 10.22 -10.84
N LEU A 80 16.44 9.19 -10.56
CA LEU A 80 16.38 8.53 -9.26
C LEU A 80 16.94 7.11 -9.38
N GLY A 81 17.96 6.81 -8.59
CA GLY A 81 18.40 5.44 -8.32
C GLY A 81 17.72 4.93 -7.05
N TYR A 82 17.32 3.67 -7.01
CA TYR A 82 16.80 3.06 -5.79
C TYR A 82 17.44 1.71 -5.53
N ARG A 83 17.55 1.35 -4.26
CA ARG A 83 18.00 0.05 -3.79
C ARG A 83 17.23 -0.37 -2.54
N SER A 84 17.35 -1.64 -2.22
CA SER A 84 16.72 -2.24 -1.04
C SER A 84 17.74 -2.46 0.05
N GLN A 85 17.32 -2.26 1.29
CA GLN A 85 18.12 -2.58 2.47
C GLN A 85 17.24 -3.31 3.49
N PRO A 86 17.79 -4.23 4.29
CA PRO A 86 17.06 -4.82 5.40
C PRO A 86 16.54 -3.73 6.34
N ALA A 87 15.28 -3.84 6.76
CA ALA A 87 14.69 -2.92 7.71
C ALA A 87 15.35 -3.09 9.09
N PRO A 88 15.63 -1.99 9.82
CA PRO A 88 16.11 -2.07 11.20
C PRO A 88 14.94 -2.48 12.11
N GLY A 89 14.69 -3.79 12.19
CA GLY A 89 13.62 -4.41 12.98
C GLY A 89 12.60 -5.18 12.14
N THR A 90 11.92 -6.13 12.78
CA THR A 90 10.88 -6.97 12.17
C THR A 90 9.49 -6.46 12.57
N PHE A 91 8.85 -5.68 11.69
CA PHE A 91 7.47 -5.21 11.87
C PHE A 91 6.41 -6.15 11.27
N TYR A 92 6.88 -7.19 10.58
CA TYR A 92 6.06 -8.13 9.83
C TYR A 92 6.25 -9.54 10.38
N ARG A 93 5.18 -10.33 10.29
CA ARG A 93 5.17 -11.76 10.62
C ARG A 93 5.56 -12.56 9.39
N GLU A 94 6.01 -13.80 9.60
CA GLU A 94 6.42 -14.68 8.48
C GLU A 94 5.26 -15.00 7.52
N CYS A 95 4.01 -14.99 8.01
CA CYS A 95 2.82 -15.15 7.17
C CYS A 95 2.30 -13.86 6.53
N ASP A 96 2.90 -12.71 6.84
CA ASP A 96 2.47 -11.47 6.21
C ASP A 96 2.88 -11.50 4.73
N ILE A 97 1.99 -11.07 3.84
CA ILE A 97 2.19 -11.08 2.39
C ILE A 97 2.03 -9.66 1.86
N GLN A 98 2.89 -9.26 0.92
CA GLN A 98 2.75 -8.03 0.17
C GLN A 98 2.38 -8.32 -1.27
N LEU A 99 1.30 -7.71 -1.74
CA LEU A 99 0.83 -7.77 -3.11
C LEU A 99 1.01 -6.40 -3.77
N PHE A 100 1.43 -6.42 -5.04
CA PHE A 100 1.63 -5.24 -5.87
C PHE A 100 0.96 -5.44 -7.22
N GLY A 101 0.61 -4.33 -7.87
CA GLY A 101 0.09 -4.33 -9.25
C GLY A 101 -1.41 -4.06 -9.31
N PRO A 102 -1.97 -3.92 -10.52
CA PRO A 102 -3.32 -3.42 -10.72
C PRO A 102 -4.41 -4.43 -10.35
N GLN A 103 -4.08 -5.71 -10.25
CA GLN A 103 -5.00 -6.78 -9.88
C GLN A 103 -4.22 -7.95 -9.29
N GLY A 104 -4.90 -8.81 -8.53
CA GLY A 104 -4.31 -10.03 -7.99
C GLY A 104 -5.29 -10.82 -7.15
N GLU A 105 -4.85 -11.97 -6.67
CA GLU A 105 -5.65 -12.86 -5.83
C GLU A 105 -5.34 -12.64 -4.34
N ILE A 106 -6.38 -12.80 -3.51
CA ILE A 106 -6.26 -12.79 -2.06
C ILE A 106 -6.65 -14.17 -1.56
N VAL A 107 -5.70 -14.85 -0.95
CA VAL A 107 -5.90 -16.16 -0.33
C VAL A 107 -5.50 -16.08 1.15
N SER A 108 -6.29 -16.71 2.01
CA SER A 108 -5.94 -16.83 3.42
C SER A 108 -4.64 -17.61 3.60
N PRO A 109 -3.68 -17.13 4.41
CA PRO A 109 -2.46 -17.87 4.71
C PRO A 109 -2.75 -19.24 5.34
N LEU A 110 -2.00 -20.26 4.94
CA LEU A 110 -2.10 -21.59 5.56
C LEU A 110 -1.38 -21.57 6.91
N LEU A 111 -2.06 -21.98 7.98
CA LEU A 111 -1.45 -22.11 9.29
C LEU A 111 -0.43 -23.26 9.27
N SER A 112 0.85 -22.96 9.46
CA SER A 112 1.91 -23.94 9.66
C SER A 112 2.13 -24.17 11.16
N SER A 113 2.64 -25.35 11.54
CA SER A 113 2.91 -25.71 12.93
C SER A 113 3.88 -24.74 13.64
N ALA A 114 4.74 -24.06 12.87
CA ALA A 114 5.67 -23.03 13.35
C ALA A 114 4.99 -21.70 13.75
N MET A 115 3.73 -21.47 13.34
CA MET A 115 3.00 -20.21 13.57
C MET A 115 2.01 -20.27 14.73
N THR A 116 2.02 -21.38 15.48
CA THR A 116 1.14 -21.57 16.63
C THR A 116 1.44 -20.52 17.70
N GLY A 117 0.53 -19.57 17.93
CA GLY A 117 0.70 -18.46 18.88
C GLY A 117 1.25 -17.15 18.29
N ALA A 118 1.45 -17.06 16.96
CA ALA A 118 2.03 -15.87 16.31
C ALA A 118 1.06 -14.66 16.18
N GLY A 119 -0.19 -14.79 16.62
CA GLY A 119 -1.25 -13.82 16.34
C GLY A 119 -1.84 -13.98 14.93
N GLY A 120 -2.59 -12.99 14.44
CA GLY A 120 -3.15 -12.98 13.08
C GLY A 120 -2.10 -12.82 11.95
N CYS A 121 -2.53 -12.91 10.70
CA CYS A 121 -1.69 -12.67 9.52
C CYS A 121 -2.27 -11.56 8.67
N ARG A 122 -1.44 -10.82 7.94
CA ARG A 122 -1.87 -9.67 7.13
C ARG A 122 -1.46 -9.78 5.68
N VAL A 123 -2.34 -9.35 4.80
CA VAL A 123 -2.06 -9.14 3.38
C VAL A 123 -2.10 -7.64 3.13
N PHE A 124 -0.98 -7.10 2.67
CA PHE A 124 -0.85 -5.70 2.26
C PHE A 124 -1.02 -5.60 0.74
N ILE A 125 -1.91 -4.73 0.29
CA ILE A 125 -2.17 -4.50 -1.13
C ILE A 125 -1.76 -3.07 -1.46
N SER A 126 -0.90 -2.92 -2.47
CA SER A 126 -0.41 -1.60 -2.89
C SER A 126 -0.48 -1.48 -4.41
N VAL A 127 -1.29 -0.51 -4.86
CA VAL A 127 -1.52 -0.23 -6.27
C VAL A 127 -0.90 1.11 -6.67
N ALA A 128 -1.06 1.53 -7.93
CA ALA A 128 -0.56 2.81 -8.38
C ALA A 128 -1.11 3.97 -7.51
N PRO A 129 -0.32 5.01 -7.17
CA PRO A 129 -0.71 6.07 -6.22
C PRO A 129 -2.00 6.84 -6.55
N GLN A 130 -2.43 6.84 -7.80
CA GLN A 130 -3.67 7.51 -8.24
C GLN A 130 -4.85 6.56 -8.38
N ALA A 131 -4.64 5.25 -8.18
CA ALA A 131 -5.69 4.25 -8.26
C ALA A 131 -6.32 4.00 -6.89
N ARG A 132 -7.57 3.55 -6.93
CA ARG A 132 -8.27 2.98 -5.77
C ARG A 132 -8.34 1.47 -5.91
N ILE A 133 -8.70 0.77 -4.86
CA ILE A 133 -8.75 -0.69 -4.79
C ILE A 133 -10.20 -1.12 -4.60
N ALA A 134 -10.64 -2.11 -5.35
CA ALA A 134 -11.81 -2.91 -5.02
C ALA A 134 -11.38 -4.32 -4.66
N ILE A 135 -12.08 -4.93 -3.70
CA ILE A 135 -11.88 -6.31 -3.25
C ILE A 135 -13.22 -7.03 -3.33
N HIS A 136 -13.21 -8.20 -3.94
CA HIS A 136 -14.32 -9.15 -3.89
C HIS A 136 -13.80 -10.51 -3.42
N ALA A 137 -14.36 -11.02 -2.33
CA ALA A 137 -13.90 -12.25 -1.71
C ALA A 137 -15.03 -13.06 -1.10
N LEU A 138 -14.81 -14.37 -1.00
CA LEU A 138 -15.68 -15.30 -0.30
C LEU A 138 -14.94 -15.86 0.92
N VAL A 139 -15.55 -15.71 2.08
CA VAL A 139 -15.12 -16.37 3.31
C VAL A 139 -15.90 -17.66 3.46
N THR A 140 -15.19 -18.78 3.56
CA THR A 140 -15.76 -20.09 3.90
C THR A 140 -15.19 -20.58 5.22
N HIS A 141 -16.02 -21.22 6.04
CA HIS A 141 -15.62 -21.72 7.35
C HIS A 141 -15.84 -23.23 7.38
N MET A 142 -14.76 -24.00 7.55
CA MET A 142 -14.83 -25.47 7.63
C MET A 142 -14.66 -26.03 9.06
N GLY A 143 -14.65 -25.17 10.09
CA GLY A 143 -14.50 -25.59 11.48
C GLY A 143 -15.82 -25.65 12.26
N PRO A 144 -16.00 -26.60 13.21
CA PRO A 144 -17.01 -26.43 14.24
C PRO A 144 -16.73 -25.13 15.00
N ARG A 145 -17.78 -24.43 15.44
CA ARG A 145 -17.70 -23.17 16.19
C ARG A 145 -16.89 -23.38 17.48
N THR A 146 -15.57 -23.28 17.40
CA THR A 146 -14.69 -23.47 18.54
C THR A 146 -14.92 -22.30 19.48
N LYS A 147 -15.25 -22.61 20.74
CA LYS A 147 -15.28 -21.67 21.85
C LYS A 147 -13.85 -21.27 22.21
N GLY A 148 -13.16 -20.60 21.30
CA GLY A 148 -11.91 -19.90 21.56
C GLY A 148 -12.21 -18.50 22.10
N THR A 149 -11.40 -18.01 23.03
CA THR A 149 -11.50 -16.66 23.62
C THR A 149 -11.23 -15.53 22.62
N ASN A 150 -10.63 -15.83 21.46
CA ASN A 150 -10.36 -14.88 20.38
C ASN A 150 -11.42 -14.99 19.27
N ALA A 151 -12.14 -13.90 19.00
CA ALA A 151 -13.14 -13.87 17.93
C ALA A 151 -12.51 -14.14 16.55
N SER A 152 -13.12 -15.06 15.79
CA SER A 152 -12.78 -15.31 14.38
C SER A 152 -13.30 -14.15 13.51
N TYR A 153 -12.40 -13.48 12.79
CA TYR A 153 -12.75 -12.39 11.89
C TYR A 153 -11.72 -12.16 10.79
N VAL A 154 -12.16 -11.50 9.73
CA VAL A 154 -11.30 -10.85 8.73
C VAL A 154 -11.59 -9.37 8.78
N SER A 155 -10.57 -8.52 8.82
CA SER A 155 -10.75 -7.07 8.74
C SER A 155 -10.03 -6.51 7.53
N ILE A 156 -10.63 -5.50 6.90
CA ILE A 156 -10.04 -4.76 5.79
C ILE A 156 -9.92 -3.31 6.22
N ARG A 157 -8.69 -2.80 6.22
CA ARG A 157 -8.35 -1.43 6.60
C ARG A 157 -7.84 -0.64 5.39
N ASP A 158 -8.43 0.51 5.16
CA ASP A 158 -7.91 1.50 4.22
C ASP A 158 -6.74 2.26 4.85
N ALA A 159 -5.58 2.30 4.20
CA ALA A 159 -4.41 3.00 4.74
C ALA A 159 -4.52 4.53 4.66
N HIS A 160 -5.34 5.06 3.74
CA HIS A 160 -5.57 6.49 3.55
C HIS A 160 -6.56 7.05 4.58
N SER A 161 -7.74 6.45 4.70
CA SER A 161 -8.79 6.92 5.62
C SER A 161 -8.67 6.32 7.02
N LEU A 162 -7.83 5.29 7.19
CA LEU A 162 -7.71 4.47 8.40
C LEU A 162 -9.01 3.76 8.79
N ARG A 163 -10.01 3.74 7.90
CA ARG A 163 -11.29 3.06 8.12
C ARG A 163 -11.08 1.56 8.07
N THR A 164 -11.55 0.86 9.11
CA THR A 164 -11.54 -0.60 9.19
C THR A 164 -12.97 -1.13 9.06
N THR A 165 -13.14 -2.14 8.22
CA THR A 165 -14.39 -2.92 8.08
C THR A 165 -14.11 -4.35 8.51
N THR A 166 -14.88 -4.87 9.46
CA THR A 166 -14.67 -6.22 10.01
C THR A 166 -15.80 -7.14 9.58
N PHE A 167 -15.42 -8.34 9.13
CA PHE A 167 -16.29 -9.38 8.63
C PHE A 167 -16.18 -10.61 9.55
N HIS A 168 -17.33 -11.19 9.86
CA HIS A 168 -17.45 -12.36 10.72
C HIS A 168 -18.25 -13.47 10.01
N GLY A 169 -17.88 -14.72 10.27
CA GLY A 169 -18.58 -15.89 9.72
C GLY A 169 -18.45 -16.03 8.20
N GLN A 170 -19.25 -16.93 7.64
CA GLN A 170 -19.30 -17.20 6.21
C GLN A 170 -20.11 -16.12 5.50
N GLN A 171 -19.46 -15.41 4.56
CA GLN A 171 -20.10 -14.38 3.74
C GLN A 171 -19.27 -14.08 2.49
N ALA A 172 -19.93 -13.62 1.43
CA ALA A 172 -19.28 -12.93 0.33
C ALA A 172 -19.17 -11.44 0.69
N LEU A 173 -18.05 -10.81 0.36
CA LEU A 173 -17.80 -9.41 0.63
C LEU A 173 -17.39 -8.66 -0.63
N TYR A 174 -17.83 -7.41 -0.71
CA TYR A 174 -17.35 -6.41 -1.64
C TYR A 174 -16.91 -5.19 -0.85
N TRP A 175 -15.72 -4.66 -1.16
CA TRP A 175 -15.13 -3.54 -0.44
C TRP A 175 -14.37 -2.64 -1.40
N GLU A 176 -14.42 -1.33 -1.17
CA GLU A 176 -13.64 -0.34 -1.93
C GLU A 176 -12.83 0.56 -1.00
N SER A 177 -11.62 0.90 -1.42
CA SER A 177 -10.78 1.89 -0.77
C SER A 177 -11.06 3.32 -1.27
N GLU A 178 -10.62 4.31 -0.52
CA GLU A 178 -10.42 5.70 -0.91
C GLU A 178 -8.99 5.96 -1.42
N GLY A 179 -8.01 5.16 -0.97
CA GLY A 179 -6.60 5.28 -1.34
C GLY A 179 -6.03 4.12 -2.15
N SER A 180 -4.72 4.17 -2.40
CA SER A 180 -3.98 3.17 -3.18
C SER A 180 -3.39 2.02 -2.34
N GLU A 181 -3.72 1.95 -1.05
CA GLU A 181 -3.16 0.99 -0.10
C GLU A 181 -4.26 0.43 0.81
N ALA A 182 -4.28 -0.89 0.98
CA ALA A 182 -5.20 -1.60 1.86
C ALA A 182 -4.49 -2.70 2.64
N GLU A 183 -4.97 -2.98 3.85
CA GLU A 183 -4.45 -4.02 4.75
C GLU A 183 -5.60 -4.97 5.10
N VAL A 184 -5.47 -6.24 4.72
CA VAL A 184 -6.42 -7.31 5.06
C VAL A 184 -5.82 -8.13 6.19
N GLU A 185 -6.46 -8.13 7.36
CA GLU A 185 -6.02 -8.91 8.52
C GLU A 185 -6.91 -10.13 8.74
N PHE A 186 -6.27 -11.29 8.89
CA PHE A 186 -6.87 -12.54 9.31
C PHE A 186 -6.59 -12.73 10.80
N SER A 187 -7.64 -12.78 11.63
CA SER A 187 -7.45 -12.95 13.06
C SER A 187 -6.86 -14.32 13.39
N GLN A 188 -6.20 -14.45 14.55
CA GLN A 188 -5.69 -15.74 15.00
C GLN A 188 -6.79 -16.82 15.03
N GLY A 189 -7.97 -16.46 15.55
CA GLY A 189 -9.13 -17.37 15.59
C GLY A 189 -9.72 -17.69 14.20
N PHE A 190 -9.42 -16.90 13.17
CA PHE A 190 -9.75 -17.23 11.78
C PHE A 190 -8.85 -18.37 11.27
N LEU A 191 -7.54 -18.24 11.50
CA LEU A 191 -6.54 -19.20 11.04
C LEU A 191 -6.64 -20.53 11.80
N GLU A 192 -6.82 -20.49 13.12
CA GLU A 192 -6.98 -21.68 13.97
C GLU A 192 -8.26 -22.47 13.67
N ALA A 193 -9.31 -21.79 13.19
CA ALA A 193 -10.55 -22.46 12.80
C ALA A 193 -10.47 -23.09 11.40
N HIS A 194 -9.31 -23.06 10.75
CA HIS A 194 -9.11 -23.50 9.36
C HIS A 194 -10.16 -22.91 8.41
N ALA A 195 -10.57 -21.66 8.68
CA ALA A 195 -11.39 -20.90 7.75
C ALA A 195 -10.55 -20.51 6.55
N SER A 196 -11.18 -20.39 5.38
CA SER A 196 -10.51 -19.96 4.17
C SER A 196 -11.17 -18.72 3.58
N LEU A 197 -10.34 -17.83 3.06
CA LEU A 197 -10.79 -16.71 2.24
C LEU A 197 -10.15 -16.87 0.88
N GLN A 198 -10.99 -16.77 -0.16
CA GLN A 198 -10.53 -16.70 -1.54
C GLN A 198 -11.22 -15.52 -2.23
N GLY A 199 -10.43 -14.69 -2.88
CA GLY A 199 -10.94 -13.50 -3.55
C GLY A 199 -9.95 -12.90 -4.51
N GLN A 200 -10.34 -11.76 -5.07
CA GLN A 200 -9.54 -10.98 -6.00
C GLN A 200 -9.64 -9.51 -5.65
N TYR A 201 -8.58 -8.77 -5.99
CA TYR A 201 -8.60 -7.31 -5.96
C TYR A 201 -8.26 -6.76 -7.34
N TRP A 202 -8.73 -5.54 -7.61
CA TRP A 202 -8.40 -4.80 -8.82
C TRP A 202 -8.42 -3.29 -8.58
N THR A 203 -7.75 -2.55 -9.46
CA THR A 203 -7.73 -1.10 -9.43
C THR A 203 -9.01 -0.52 -10.02
N LEU A 204 -9.59 0.42 -9.30
CA LEU A 204 -10.62 1.30 -9.83
C LEU A 204 -9.96 2.56 -10.41
N ASN A 205 -10.55 3.07 -11.49
CA ASN A 205 -10.13 4.33 -12.07
C ASN A 205 -10.24 5.48 -11.05
N PRO A 206 -9.34 6.47 -11.10
CA PRO A 206 -9.48 7.68 -10.28
C PRO A 206 -10.84 8.31 -10.56
N ARG A 207 -11.54 8.70 -9.49
CA ARG A 207 -12.73 9.56 -9.63
C ARG A 207 -12.23 10.86 -10.27
N MET A 208 -12.74 11.23 -11.44
CA MET A 208 -12.52 12.57 -11.98
C MET A 208 -12.97 13.58 -10.91
N PRO A 209 -12.23 14.68 -10.68
CA PRO A 209 -12.74 15.75 -9.84
C PRO A 209 -14.09 16.18 -10.41
N GLU A 210 -15.17 16.12 -9.62
CA GLU A 210 -16.41 16.82 -9.96
C GLU A 210 -16.04 18.27 -10.22
N GLU A 211 -16.40 18.77 -11.41
CA GLU A 211 -16.32 20.20 -11.67
C GLU A 211 -17.14 20.92 -10.59
N PRO A 212 -16.60 21.93 -9.90
CA PRO A 212 -17.41 22.75 -9.04
C PRO A 212 -18.52 23.34 -9.91
N GLY A 213 -19.77 23.02 -9.54
CA GLY A 213 -20.96 23.38 -10.28
C GLY A 213 -21.00 24.85 -10.69
N ALA A 214 -21.56 25.05 -11.88
CA ALA A 214 -21.80 26.33 -12.55
C ALA A 214 -22.47 27.38 -11.67
#